data_AF-A0AAN4YY41-F1
#
_entry.id   AF-A0AAN4YY41-F1
#
_cell.length_a   1.000
_cell.length_b   1.000
_cell.length_c   1.000
_cell.angle_alpha   90.00
_cell.angle_beta   90.00
_cell.angle_gamma   90.00
#
_symmetry.space_group_name_H-M   'P 1'
#
loop_
_entity.id
_entity.type
_entity.pdbx_description
1 polymer ?
#
loop_
_entity_poly.entity_id
_entity_poly.type
_entity_poly.pdbx_seq_one_letter_code
_entity_poly.pdbx_strand_id
1 'polypeptide(L)'
;MLQDLHMTSNDYNTGQTIFLVCFLIAEMPSQLISKRLGPDRWIPFQMVAWSLVAACQAFLKTKSAYLGIRALLGLLEGGFIPDTILFLSFFYKSSELPKRLTCFWISYTLTSIIGAFLAFGLLHIKDSNGGGSWRYLFAYEGLITGVIGILAAFWMPAGPTQTKGGLRGKDGWFNEREEKIMVNRVIRDDPSKGTMHNRQAVTPKLLWYSLKDYHMWPIYALGLIWMIPYTPASNYLTLQLRQQGFTTFQTNLLVIPSAVVSIITMITTTWIAERTNQRLLLGAAAEIWYLVLLIALETLPMKSMPWPRFAILTLTVGGPSIHPVLVALTSRNAGSVRTRTVASALYNMSVQISSIASANVRCPMNWSMFVKY
;
A
#
# COMPACT_ATOMS: atom_id res chain seq x y z
N MET A 1 16.57 -15.61 7.62
CA MET A 1 15.56 -16.10 6.65
C MET A 1 16.18 -16.77 5.44
N LEU A 2 16.90 -16.07 4.53
CA LEU A 2 17.42 -16.70 3.29
C LEU A 2 18.31 -17.92 3.57
N GLN A 3 19.26 -17.78 4.50
CA GLN A 3 20.13 -18.88 4.94
C GLN A 3 19.33 -19.98 5.64
N ASP A 4 18.46 -19.62 6.58
CA ASP A 4 17.63 -20.57 7.36
C ASP A 4 16.66 -21.41 6.52
N LEU A 5 16.22 -20.90 5.36
CA LEU A 5 15.28 -21.58 4.45
C LEU A 5 15.97 -22.17 3.21
N HIS A 6 17.30 -22.09 3.12
CA HIS A 6 18.08 -22.50 1.95
C HIS A 6 17.57 -21.88 0.64
N MET A 7 17.25 -20.58 0.69
CA MET A 7 16.66 -19.85 -0.44
C MET A 7 17.68 -18.93 -1.11
N THR A 8 17.60 -18.85 -2.43
CA THR A 8 18.36 -17.85 -3.21
C THR A 8 17.60 -16.52 -3.26
N SER A 9 18.29 -15.43 -3.59
CA SER A 9 17.65 -14.12 -3.83
C SER A 9 16.61 -14.18 -4.95
N ASN A 10 16.81 -15.04 -5.95
CA ASN A 10 15.84 -15.27 -7.03
C ASN A 10 14.55 -15.90 -6.51
N ASP A 11 14.64 -16.79 -5.52
CA ASP A 11 13.46 -17.43 -4.92
C ASP A 11 12.66 -16.45 -4.06
N TYR A 12 13.35 -15.54 -3.38
CA TYR A 12 12.71 -14.44 -2.65
C TYR A 12 11.93 -13.53 -3.60
N ASN A 13 12.57 -13.12 -4.71
CA ASN A 13 11.94 -12.31 -5.75
C ASN A 13 10.76 -13.04 -6.40
N THR A 14 10.88 -14.34 -6.65
CA THR A 14 9.78 -15.17 -7.16
C THR A 14 8.59 -15.16 -6.21
N GLY A 15 8.84 -15.29 -4.90
CA GLY A 15 7.77 -15.18 -3.89
C GLY A 15 7.10 -13.81 -3.85
N GLN A 16 7.86 -12.72 -4.06
CA GLN A 16 7.31 -11.38 -4.16
C GLN A 16 6.43 -11.22 -5.41
N THR A 17 6.85 -11.76 -6.56
CA THR A 17 6.03 -11.77 -7.78
C THR A 17 4.74 -12.56 -7.58
N ILE A 18 4.81 -13.75 -6.95
CA ILE A 18 3.62 -14.56 -6.64
C ILE A 18 2.64 -13.80 -5.74
N PHE A 19 3.15 -13.13 -4.70
CA PHE A 19 2.34 -12.26 -3.84
C PHE A 19 1.62 -11.19 -4.66
N LEU A 20 2.33 -10.45 -5.53
CA LEU A 20 1.76 -9.39 -6.35
C LEU A 20 0.71 -9.91 -7.34
N VAL A 21 0.94 -11.07 -7.97
CA VAL A 21 -0.04 -11.69 -8.88
C VAL A 21 -1.30 -12.13 -8.12
N CYS A 22 -1.15 -12.74 -6.96
CA CYS A 22 -2.28 -13.14 -6.13
C CYS A 22 -3.07 -11.92 -5.63
N PHE A 23 -2.36 -10.87 -5.22
CA PHE A 23 -2.93 -9.58 -4.84
C PHE A 23 -3.79 -9.00 -5.97
N LEU A 24 -3.25 -8.97 -7.19
CA LEU A 24 -3.95 -8.50 -8.38
C LEU A 24 -5.25 -9.27 -8.64
N ILE A 25 -5.20 -10.60 -8.55
CA ILE A 25 -6.35 -11.48 -8.79
C ILE A 25 -7.43 -11.28 -7.72
N ALA A 26 -7.03 -11.08 -6.46
CA ALA A 26 -7.96 -10.95 -5.34
C ALA A 26 -8.63 -9.58 -5.24
N GLU A 27 -8.08 -8.55 -5.89
CA GLU A 27 -8.58 -7.18 -5.80
C GLU A 27 -10.05 -7.05 -6.25
N MET A 28 -10.38 -7.59 -7.43
CA MET A 28 -11.74 -7.55 -7.98
C MET A 28 -12.74 -8.41 -7.17
N PRO A 29 -12.46 -9.70 -6.87
CA PRO A 29 -13.31 -10.52 -6.01
C PRO A 29 -13.54 -9.92 -4.63
N SER A 30 -12.51 -9.33 -4.01
CA SER A 30 -12.65 -8.73 -2.69
C SER A 30 -13.61 -7.55 -2.71
N GLN A 31 -13.48 -6.63 -3.68
CA GLN A 31 -14.42 -5.52 -3.81
C GLN A 31 -15.88 -5.98 -3.99
N LEU A 32 -16.08 -7.07 -4.73
CA LEU A 32 -17.40 -7.68 -4.90
C LEU A 32 -17.97 -8.21 -3.58
N ILE A 33 -17.14 -8.92 -2.81
CA ILE A 33 -17.52 -9.47 -1.50
C ILE A 33 -17.80 -8.33 -0.52
N SER A 34 -16.91 -7.34 -0.44
CA SER A 34 -17.03 -6.14 0.39
C SER A 34 -18.33 -5.39 0.12
N LYS A 35 -18.71 -5.21 -1.15
CA LYS A 35 -19.99 -4.58 -1.51
C LYS A 35 -21.21 -5.41 -1.08
N ARG A 36 -21.11 -6.73 -1.04
CA ARG A 36 -22.20 -7.64 -0.65
C ARG A 36 -22.35 -7.76 0.87
N LEU A 37 -21.24 -7.96 1.57
CA LEU A 37 -21.19 -8.18 3.02
C LEU A 37 -21.16 -6.89 3.84
N GLY A 38 -20.70 -5.79 3.23
CA GLY A 38 -20.41 -4.54 3.90
C GLY A 38 -18.91 -4.41 4.21
N PRO A 39 -18.28 -3.26 3.90
CA PRO A 39 -16.87 -3.04 4.20
C PRO A 39 -16.57 -3.06 5.72
N ASP A 40 -17.57 -2.77 6.57
CA ASP A 40 -17.46 -2.81 8.03
C ASP A 40 -17.14 -4.20 8.59
N ARG A 41 -17.55 -5.26 7.91
CA ARG A 41 -17.27 -6.64 8.32
C ARG A 41 -16.13 -7.25 7.52
N TRP A 42 -16.06 -6.93 6.24
CA TRP A 42 -15.09 -7.53 5.33
C TRP A 42 -13.67 -7.03 5.62
N ILE A 43 -13.47 -5.73 5.82
CA ILE A 43 -12.15 -5.17 6.12
C ILE A 43 -11.54 -5.79 7.39
N PRO A 44 -12.25 -5.84 8.53
CA PRO A 44 -11.71 -6.51 9.72
C PRO A 44 -11.47 -8.00 9.54
N PHE A 45 -12.35 -8.70 8.80
CA PHE A 45 -12.14 -10.12 8.48
C PHE A 45 -10.84 -10.33 7.70
N GLN A 46 -10.59 -9.52 6.67
CA GLN A 46 -9.34 -9.59 5.90
C GLN A 46 -8.15 -9.34 6.82
N MET A 47 -8.22 -8.30 7.68
CA MET A 47 -7.15 -7.97 8.63
C MET A 47 -6.79 -9.16 9.50
N VAL A 48 -7.78 -9.81 10.11
CA VAL A 48 -7.57 -10.98 10.96
C VAL A 48 -7.04 -12.16 10.14
N ALA A 49 -7.62 -12.42 8.96
CA ALA A 49 -7.23 -13.54 8.11
C ALA A 49 -5.77 -13.42 7.65
N TRP A 50 -5.34 -12.27 7.11
CA TRP A 50 -3.95 -12.11 6.68
C TRP A 50 -2.99 -12.07 7.87
N SER A 51 -3.43 -11.55 9.03
CA SER A 51 -2.58 -11.49 10.23
C SER A 51 -2.25 -12.88 10.76
N LEU A 52 -3.21 -13.80 10.71
CA LEU A 52 -3.01 -15.21 11.06
C LEU A 52 -2.01 -15.88 10.12
N VAL A 53 -2.14 -15.63 8.81
CA VAL A 53 -1.23 -16.16 7.79
C VAL A 53 0.17 -15.53 7.91
N ALA A 54 0.27 -14.26 8.24
CA ALA A 54 1.54 -13.57 8.51
C ALA A 54 2.23 -14.16 9.76
N ALA A 55 1.50 -14.38 10.84
CA ALA A 55 2.04 -15.05 12.04
C ALA A 55 2.51 -16.48 11.73
N CYS A 56 1.86 -17.19 10.81
CA CYS A 56 2.30 -18.51 10.35
C CYS A 56 3.68 -18.48 9.66
N GLN A 57 4.15 -17.33 9.17
CA GLN A 57 5.50 -17.20 8.60
C GLN A 57 6.59 -17.53 9.61
N ALA A 58 6.35 -17.29 10.89
CA ALA A 58 7.27 -17.65 11.97
C ALA A 58 7.60 -19.15 12.00
N PHE A 59 6.70 -20.00 11.51
CA PHE A 59 6.85 -21.46 11.52
C PHE A 59 7.36 -22.05 10.20
N LEU A 60 7.79 -21.20 9.25
CA LEU A 60 8.31 -21.66 7.96
C LEU A 60 9.60 -22.47 8.11
N LYS A 61 9.63 -23.60 7.39
CA LYS A 61 10.76 -24.53 7.33
C LYS A 61 11.24 -24.82 5.90
N THR A 62 10.42 -24.56 4.89
CA THR A 62 10.73 -24.91 3.49
C THR A 62 10.42 -23.77 2.53
N LYS A 63 11.12 -23.75 1.39
CA LYS A 63 10.87 -22.84 0.27
C LYS A 63 9.43 -22.94 -0.27
N SER A 64 8.90 -24.15 -0.42
CA SER A 64 7.53 -24.35 -0.92
C SER A 64 6.48 -23.73 0.00
N ALA A 65 6.67 -23.89 1.32
CA ALA A 65 5.80 -23.26 2.31
C ALA A 65 5.89 -21.73 2.25
N TYR A 66 7.08 -21.17 2.02
CA TYR A 66 7.24 -19.72 1.82
C TYR A 66 6.43 -19.21 0.62
N LEU A 67 6.52 -19.88 -0.54
CA LEU A 67 5.76 -19.47 -1.72
C LEU A 67 4.25 -19.61 -1.51
N GLY A 68 3.80 -20.66 -0.83
CA GLY A 68 2.39 -20.86 -0.48
C GLY A 68 1.86 -19.76 0.44
N ILE A 69 2.60 -19.38 1.49
CA ILE A 69 2.21 -18.28 2.37
C ILE A 69 2.18 -16.95 1.61
N ARG A 70 3.15 -16.68 0.72
CA ARG A 70 3.14 -15.46 -0.11
C ARG A 70 1.90 -15.38 -1.00
N ALA A 71 1.48 -16.50 -1.59
CA ALA A 71 0.24 -16.54 -2.37
C ALA A 71 -0.99 -16.23 -1.51
N LEU A 72 -1.10 -16.87 -0.34
CA LEU A 72 -2.22 -16.65 0.59
C LEU A 72 -2.29 -15.21 1.11
N LEU A 73 -1.14 -14.62 1.47
CA LEU A 73 -1.08 -13.22 1.88
C LEU A 73 -1.57 -12.30 0.77
N GLY A 74 -1.11 -12.50 -0.47
CA GLY A 74 -1.57 -11.71 -1.60
C GLY A 74 -3.09 -11.82 -1.80
N LEU A 75 -3.64 -13.04 -1.71
CA LEU A 75 -5.08 -13.26 -1.86
C LEU A 75 -5.92 -12.58 -0.78
N LEU A 76 -5.43 -12.52 0.47
CA LEU A 76 -6.18 -11.95 1.59
C LEU A 76 -6.06 -10.42 1.67
N GLU A 77 -4.90 -9.89 1.31
CA GLU A 77 -4.59 -8.46 1.39
C GLU A 77 -5.12 -7.65 0.19
N GLY A 78 -5.25 -8.29 -0.98
CA GLY A 78 -5.50 -7.64 -2.28
C GLY A 78 -6.65 -6.64 -2.34
N GLY A 79 -7.70 -6.84 -1.54
CA GLY A 79 -8.85 -5.92 -1.52
C GLY A 79 -8.84 -4.83 -0.47
N PHE A 80 -7.90 -4.86 0.48
CA PHE A 80 -7.96 -3.97 1.65
C PHE A 80 -7.96 -2.48 1.26
N ILE A 81 -7.08 -2.09 0.35
CA ILE A 81 -6.97 -0.70 -0.13
C ILE A 81 -8.27 -0.24 -0.80
N PRO A 82 -8.77 -0.91 -1.86
CA PRO A 82 -10.01 -0.50 -2.50
C PRO A 82 -11.23 -0.57 -1.58
N ASP A 83 -11.28 -1.54 -0.67
CA ASP A 83 -12.37 -1.68 0.31
C ASP A 83 -12.36 -0.51 1.31
N THR A 84 -11.17 -0.07 1.75
CA THR A 84 -11.01 1.11 2.60
C THR A 84 -11.41 2.39 1.86
N ILE A 85 -11.07 2.52 0.58
CA ILE A 85 -11.51 3.65 -0.25
C ILE A 85 -13.04 3.67 -0.36
N LEU A 86 -13.67 2.51 -0.60
CA LEU A 86 -15.13 2.37 -0.63
C LEU A 86 -15.76 2.78 0.71
N PHE A 87 -15.20 2.30 1.82
CA PHE A 87 -15.63 2.66 3.17
C PHE A 87 -15.59 4.17 3.41
N LEU A 88 -14.46 4.82 3.13
CA LEU A 88 -14.31 6.27 3.28
C LEU A 88 -15.27 7.05 2.41
N SER A 89 -15.62 6.52 1.23
CA SER A 89 -16.55 7.18 0.32
C SER A 89 -17.98 7.32 0.87
N PHE A 90 -18.36 6.53 1.88
CA PHE A 90 -19.65 6.62 2.57
C PHE A 90 -19.74 7.83 3.52
N PHE A 91 -18.60 8.27 4.06
CA PHE A 91 -18.55 9.36 5.05
C PHE A 91 -18.13 10.70 4.43
N TYR A 92 -17.35 10.67 3.34
CA TYR A 92 -16.69 11.87 2.80
C TYR A 92 -17.16 12.24 1.38
N LYS A 93 -17.14 13.55 1.09
CA LYS A 93 -17.39 14.08 -0.26
C LYS A 93 -16.20 13.79 -1.19
N SER A 94 -16.44 13.84 -2.50
CA SER A 94 -15.41 13.62 -3.52
C SER A 94 -14.26 14.64 -3.46
N SER A 95 -14.56 15.86 -3.00
CA SER A 95 -13.59 16.92 -2.75
C SER A 95 -12.72 16.69 -1.50
N GLU A 96 -13.23 15.99 -0.50
CA GLU A 96 -12.58 15.77 0.80
C GLU A 96 -11.82 14.44 0.86
N LEU A 97 -12.20 13.49 0.01
CA LEU A 97 -11.61 12.16 -0.06
C LEU A 97 -10.07 12.17 -0.23
N PRO A 98 -9.45 13.00 -1.11
CA PRO A 98 -8.00 13.00 -1.27
C PRO A 98 -7.25 13.27 0.04
N LYS A 99 -7.65 14.29 0.81
CA LYS A 99 -7.04 14.61 2.12
C LYS A 99 -7.07 13.40 3.07
N ARG A 100 -8.18 12.66 3.07
CA ARG A 100 -8.38 11.49 3.94
C ARG A 100 -7.56 10.30 3.46
N LEU A 101 -7.46 10.09 2.14
CA LEU A 101 -6.58 9.07 1.57
C LEU A 101 -5.11 9.39 1.83
N THR A 102 -4.71 10.66 1.80
CA THR A 102 -3.37 11.06 2.22
C THR A 102 -3.09 10.64 3.67
N CYS A 103 -4.05 10.82 4.59
CA CYS A 103 -3.90 10.34 5.97
C CYS A 103 -3.75 8.80 6.06
N PHE A 104 -4.45 8.05 5.20
CA PHE A 104 -4.31 6.59 5.11
C PHE A 104 -2.88 6.18 4.71
N TRP A 105 -2.34 6.80 3.65
CA TRP A 105 -0.97 6.53 3.21
C TRP A 105 0.10 7.03 4.20
N ILE A 106 -0.15 8.14 4.91
CA ILE A 106 0.70 8.56 6.03
C ILE A 106 0.72 7.49 7.11
N SER A 107 -0.42 6.88 7.43
CA SER A 107 -0.51 5.81 8.43
C SER A 107 0.28 4.57 7.99
N TYR A 108 0.24 4.23 6.70
CA TYR A 108 1.08 3.17 6.12
C TYR A 108 2.58 3.47 6.32
N THR A 109 3.02 4.69 5.97
CA THR A 109 4.43 5.10 6.14
C THR A 109 4.83 5.22 7.62
N LEU A 110 3.92 5.62 8.51
CA LEU A 110 4.19 5.67 9.95
C LEU A 110 4.36 4.25 10.52
N THR A 111 3.58 3.30 10.04
CA THR A 111 3.68 1.90 10.45
C THR A 111 5.03 1.31 10.04
N SER A 112 5.62 1.72 8.91
CA SER A 112 6.97 1.27 8.53
C SER A 112 8.07 1.78 9.48
N ILE A 113 7.90 2.97 10.06
CA ILE A 113 8.79 3.50 11.12
C ILE A 113 8.68 2.62 12.38
N ILE A 114 7.45 2.30 12.81
CA ILE A 114 7.21 1.41 13.95
C ILE A 114 7.81 0.04 13.69
N GLY A 115 7.63 -0.51 12.48
CA GLY A 115 8.23 -1.78 12.04
C GLY A 115 9.76 -1.75 12.09
N ALA A 116 10.40 -0.64 11.70
CA ALA A 116 11.84 -0.48 11.81
C ALA A 116 12.35 -0.56 13.26
N PHE A 117 11.62 0.05 14.21
CA PHE A 117 11.93 -0.05 15.64
C PHE A 117 11.68 -1.45 16.21
N LEU A 118 10.57 -2.09 15.83
CA LEU A 118 10.27 -3.47 16.22
C LEU A 118 11.32 -4.44 15.68
N ALA A 119 11.72 -4.29 14.42
CA ALA A 119 12.80 -5.06 13.81
C ALA A 119 14.13 -4.81 14.51
N PHE A 120 14.46 -3.56 14.85
CA PHE A 120 15.64 -3.27 15.65
C PHE A 120 15.59 -4.01 16.99
N GLY A 121 14.51 -3.93 17.76
CA GLY A 121 14.39 -4.60 19.06
C GLY A 121 14.41 -6.14 18.97
N LEU A 122 13.53 -6.72 18.15
CA LEU A 122 13.32 -8.16 18.07
C LEU A 122 14.47 -8.91 17.40
N LEU A 123 15.21 -8.28 16.48
CA LEU A 123 16.38 -8.92 15.88
C LEU A 123 17.59 -9.02 16.84
N HIS A 124 17.57 -8.35 18.01
CA HIS A 124 18.56 -8.59 19.06
C HIS A 124 18.32 -9.88 19.84
N ILE A 125 17.11 -10.45 19.76
CA ILE A 125 16.77 -11.71 20.41
C ILE A 125 17.45 -12.83 19.62
N LYS A 126 18.54 -13.38 20.17
CA LYS A 126 19.23 -14.54 19.60
C LYS A 126 18.69 -15.80 20.25
N ASP A 127 18.15 -16.74 19.47
CA ASP A 127 17.94 -18.11 19.95
C ASP A 127 19.31 -18.76 20.22
N SER A 128 19.31 -19.81 21.04
CA SER A 128 20.49 -20.61 21.40
C SER A 128 21.27 -21.17 20.20
N ASN A 129 20.64 -21.27 19.02
CA ASN A 129 21.27 -21.73 17.78
C ASN A 129 21.63 -20.59 16.80
N GLY A 130 21.49 -19.32 17.20
CA GLY A 130 21.85 -18.14 16.41
C GLY A 130 20.93 -17.81 15.21
N GLY A 131 19.99 -18.69 14.87
CA GLY A 131 18.96 -18.47 13.83
C GLY A 131 17.60 -18.07 14.43
N GLY A 132 16.63 -17.70 13.58
CA GLY A 132 15.23 -17.61 14.01
C GLY A 132 14.74 -16.27 14.58
N SER A 133 15.57 -15.24 14.77
CA SER A 133 15.12 -13.92 15.28
C SER A 133 14.01 -13.28 14.44
N TRP A 134 14.05 -13.51 13.13
CA TRP A 134 13.01 -13.04 12.19
C TRP A 134 11.64 -13.70 12.43
N ARG A 135 11.60 -14.90 13.05
CA ARG A 135 10.34 -15.60 13.35
C ARG A 135 9.53 -14.85 14.39
N TYR A 136 10.19 -14.33 15.43
CA TYR A 136 9.55 -13.48 16.42
C TYR A 136 8.99 -12.20 15.78
N LEU A 137 9.73 -11.59 14.85
CA LEU A 137 9.25 -10.41 14.12
C LEU A 137 7.89 -10.67 13.45
N PHE A 138 7.78 -11.71 12.60
CA PHE A 138 6.50 -12.01 11.94
C PHE A 138 5.40 -12.47 12.90
N ALA A 139 5.75 -13.21 13.97
CA ALA A 139 4.77 -13.63 14.97
C ALA A 139 4.15 -12.43 15.71
N TYR A 140 4.97 -11.50 16.19
CA TYR A 140 4.50 -10.32 16.91
C TYR A 140 3.81 -9.31 15.99
N GLU A 141 4.34 -9.06 14.79
CA GLU A 141 3.67 -8.20 13.81
C GLU A 141 2.30 -8.77 13.45
N GLY A 142 2.22 -10.07 13.14
CA GLY A 142 0.95 -10.75 12.88
C GLY A 142 -0.01 -10.67 14.06
N LEU A 143 0.46 -10.89 15.29
CA LEU A 143 -0.37 -10.81 16.49
C LEU A 143 -0.93 -9.38 16.71
N ILE A 144 -0.08 -8.36 16.64
CA ILE A 144 -0.49 -6.96 16.83
C ILE A 144 -1.53 -6.58 15.77
N THR A 145 -1.27 -6.90 14.49
CA THR A 145 -2.21 -6.64 13.40
C THR A 145 -3.53 -7.40 13.60
N GLY A 146 -3.48 -8.64 14.08
CA GLY A 146 -4.68 -9.43 14.36
C GLY A 146 -5.54 -8.84 15.47
N VAL A 147 -4.92 -8.37 16.56
CA VAL A 147 -5.63 -7.67 17.64
C VAL A 147 -6.28 -6.40 17.11
N ILE A 148 -5.56 -5.60 16.31
CA ILE A 148 -6.13 -4.40 15.67
C ILE A 148 -7.29 -4.77 14.75
N GLY A 149 -7.19 -5.86 13.98
CA GLY A 149 -8.27 -6.36 13.14
C GLY A 149 -9.53 -6.75 13.95
N ILE A 150 -9.35 -7.43 15.08
CA ILE A 150 -10.47 -7.78 15.98
C ILE A 150 -11.10 -6.51 16.56
N LEU A 151 -10.29 -5.55 17.03
CA LEU A 151 -10.79 -4.27 17.53
C LEU A 151 -11.55 -3.50 16.44
N ALA A 152 -11.04 -3.51 15.20
CA ALA A 152 -11.69 -2.91 14.04
C ALA A 152 -13.06 -3.54 13.77
N ALA A 153 -13.22 -4.85 13.94
CA ALA A 153 -14.50 -5.55 13.76
C ALA A 153 -15.60 -5.01 14.69
N PHE A 154 -15.23 -4.64 15.92
CA PHE A 154 -16.16 -4.05 16.88
C PHE A 154 -16.27 -2.53 16.72
N TRP A 155 -15.26 -1.85 16.20
CA TRP A 155 -15.21 -0.39 16.15
C TRP A 155 -15.68 0.23 14.81
N MET A 156 -15.58 -0.46 13.67
CA MET A 156 -15.95 0.08 12.34
C MET A 156 -17.47 0.10 12.04
N PRO A 157 -18.12 1.27 11.90
CA PRO A 157 -19.55 1.36 11.60
C PRO A 157 -19.89 1.05 10.14
N ALA A 158 -21.02 0.38 9.91
CA ALA A 158 -21.52 0.06 8.56
C ALA A 158 -21.81 1.30 7.71
N GLY A 159 -22.07 2.44 8.34
CA GLY A 159 -22.28 3.70 7.64
C GLY A 159 -22.60 4.85 8.60
N PRO A 160 -22.83 6.05 8.05
CA PRO A 160 -23.10 7.26 8.83
C PRO A 160 -24.36 7.17 9.70
N THR A 161 -25.33 6.32 9.36
CA THR A 161 -26.59 6.12 10.09
C THR A 161 -26.60 4.89 11.01
N GLN A 162 -25.49 4.14 11.04
CA GLN A 162 -25.36 2.87 11.77
C GLN A 162 -24.12 2.91 12.67
N THR A 163 -24.01 4.00 13.42
CA THR A 163 -22.86 4.25 14.31
C THR A 163 -23.08 3.76 15.74
N LYS A 164 -24.32 3.47 16.12
CA LYS A 164 -24.66 2.90 17.43
C LYS A 164 -24.07 1.49 17.57
N GLY A 165 -23.44 1.19 18.71
CA GLY A 165 -22.86 -0.12 18.97
C GLY A 165 -22.11 -0.18 20.30
N GLY A 166 -21.72 -1.39 20.73
CA GLY A 166 -21.10 -1.62 22.04
C GLY A 166 -19.88 -0.72 22.29
N LEU A 167 -18.81 -0.87 21.48
CA LEU A 167 -17.60 -0.04 21.60
C LEU A 167 -17.76 1.40 21.09
N ARG A 168 -18.91 1.76 20.52
CA ARG A 168 -19.17 3.07 19.89
C ARG A 168 -20.06 3.98 20.74
N GLY A 169 -20.53 3.48 21.88
CA GLY A 169 -21.49 4.15 22.75
C GLY A 169 -22.94 3.84 22.35
N LYS A 170 -23.83 3.86 23.34
CA LYS A 170 -25.27 3.62 23.17
C LYS A 170 -25.93 4.63 22.23
N ASP A 171 -25.45 5.87 22.26
CA ASP A 171 -25.98 6.97 21.46
C ASP A 171 -25.34 7.04 20.05
N GLY A 172 -24.28 6.27 19.79
CA GLY A 172 -23.54 6.29 18.54
C GLY A 172 -22.63 7.52 18.41
N TRP A 173 -22.04 7.70 17.22
CA TRP A 173 -21.13 8.81 16.96
C TRP A 173 -21.84 10.10 16.57
N PHE A 174 -23.08 9.99 16.08
CA PHE A 174 -23.85 11.10 15.55
C PHE A 174 -25.28 11.07 16.07
N ASN A 175 -25.86 12.24 16.32
CA ASN A 175 -27.30 12.35 16.56
C ASN A 175 -28.09 12.30 15.24
N GLU A 176 -29.41 12.07 15.32
CA GLU A 176 -30.27 11.92 14.12
C GLU A 176 -30.19 13.12 13.16
N ARG A 177 -30.01 14.33 13.70
CA ARG A 177 -29.86 15.55 12.89
C ARG A 177 -28.53 15.54 12.13
N GLU A 178 -27.44 15.18 12.78
CA GLU A 178 -26.11 15.06 12.20
C GLU A 178 -26.04 13.95 11.16
N GLU A 179 -26.67 12.80 11.41
CA GLU A 179 -26.78 11.72 10.44
C GLU A 179 -27.48 12.20 9.15
N LYS A 180 -28.62 12.90 9.28
CA LYS A 180 -29.33 13.50 8.15
C LYS A 180 -28.47 14.51 7.41
N ILE A 181 -27.73 15.37 8.12
CA ILE A 181 -26.82 16.34 7.50
C ILE A 181 -25.70 15.62 6.74
N MET A 182 -25.10 14.58 7.32
CA MET A 182 -24.03 13.80 6.71
C MET A 182 -24.47 13.03 5.47
N VAL A 183 -25.62 12.36 5.51
CA VAL A 183 -26.14 11.66 4.34
C VAL A 183 -26.48 12.65 3.24
N ASN A 184 -27.16 13.74 3.56
CA ASN A 184 -27.56 14.75 2.57
C ASN A 184 -26.37 15.44 1.89
N ARG A 185 -25.29 15.78 2.63
CA ARG A 185 -24.11 16.39 2.00
C ARG A 185 -23.40 15.45 1.03
N VAL A 186 -23.37 14.14 1.31
CA VAL A 186 -22.71 13.14 0.47
C VAL A 186 -23.55 12.88 -0.79
N ILE A 187 -24.87 12.77 -0.66
CA ILE A 187 -25.79 12.59 -1.79
C ILE A 187 -25.87 13.85 -2.66
N ARG A 188 -25.81 15.05 -2.08
CA ARG A 188 -25.78 16.31 -2.84
C ARG A 188 -24.50 16.46 -3.68
N ASP A 189 -23.36 16.00 -3.17
CA ASP A 189 -22.08 15.99 -3.91
C ASP A 189 -22.11 14.99 -5.07
N ASP A 190 -22.68 13.81 -4.82
CA ASP A 190 -22.78 12.76 -5.82
C ASP A 190 -24.09 11.96 -5.61
N PRO A 191 -25.15 12.29 -6.38
CA PRO A 191 -26.44 11.61 -6.27
C PRO A 191 -26.34 10.11 -6.52
N SER A 192 -25.34 9.67 -7.29
CA SER A 192 -25.13 8.26 -7.57
C SER A 192 -24.72 7.47 -6.31
N LYS A 193 -24.19 8.14 -5.27
CA LYS A 193 -23.93 7.53 -3.95
C LYS A 193 -25.21 7.10 -3.21
N GLY A 194 -26.37 7.67 -3.53
CA GLY A 194 -27.65 7.18 -3.03
C GLY A 194 -27.97 5.74 -3.49
N THR A 195 -27.34 5.27 -4.57
CA THR A 195 -27.45 3.90 -5.07
C THR A 195 -26.36 2.95 -4.55
N MET A 196 -25.46 3.40 -3.65
CA MET A 196 -24.40 2.56 -3.09
C MET A 196 -24.93 1.36 -2.29
N HIS A 197 -26.12 1.47 -1.72
CA HIS A 197 -26.81 0.35 -1.06
C HIS A 197 -27.33 -0.72 -2.04
N ASN A 198 -27.29 -0.46 -3.35
CA ASN A 198 -27.68 -1.42 -4.35
C ASN A 198 -26.57 -2.50 -4.46
N ARG A 199 -26.73 -3.58 -3.68
CA ARG A 199 -25.87 -4.78 -3.58
C ARG A 199 -25.79 -5.61 -4.86
N GLN A 200 -25.93 -4.99 -6.03
CA GLN A 200 -25.74 -5.64 -7.32
C GLN A 200 -24.24 -5.84 -7.57
N ALA A 201 -23.88 -7.09 -7.87
CA ALA A 201 -22.53 -7.49 -8.22
C ALA A 201 -22.04 -6.75 -9.47
N VAL A 202 -20.74 -6.46 -9.53
CA VAL A 202 -20.07 -6.08 -10.78
C VAL A 202 -20.12 -7.28 -11.72
N THR A 203 -20.95 -7.22 -12.75
CA THR A 203 -20.97 -8.23 -13.81
C THR A 203 -19.71 -8.10 -14.68
N PRO A 204 -19.13 -9.20 -15.21
CA PRO A 204 -18.03 -9.13 -16.19
C PRO A 204 -18.30 -8.19 -17.38
N LYS A 205 -19.58 -8.06 -17.77
CA LYS A 205 -20.04 -7.11 -18.78
C LYS A 205 -19.71 -5.65 -18.42
N LEU A 206 -19.87 -5.29 -17.15
CA LEU A 206 -19.56 -3.95 -16.64
C LEU A 206 -18.05 -3.68 -16.64
N LEU A 207 -17.25 -4.71 -16.36
CA LEU A 207 -15.80 -4.64 -16.46
C LEU A 207 -15.34 -4.39 -17.90
N TRP A 208 -15.97 -5.07 -18.86
CA TRP A 208 -15.73 -4.81 -20.28
C TRP A 208 -16.09 -3.38 -20.71
N TYR A 209 -17.21 -2.83 -20.20
CA TYR A 209 -17.57 -1.44 -20.48
C TYR A 209 -16.56 -0.45 -19.89
N SER A 210 -16.08 -0.66 -18.66
CA SER A 210 -15.07 0.20 -18.05
C SER A 210 -13.70 0.11 -18.72
N LEU A 211 -13.32 -1.06 -19.26
CA LEU A 211 -12.10 -1.21 -20.08
C LEU A 211 -12.20 -0.47 -21.42
N LYS A 212 -13.40 -0.39 -22.00
CA LYS A 212 -13.66 0.36 -23.25
C LYS A 212 -13.75 1.87 -23.06
N ASP A 213 -13.74 2.37 -21.82
CA ASP A 213 -13.76 3.80 -21.55
C ASP A 213 -12.39 4.42 -21.83
N TYR A 214 -12.24 4.95 -23.05
CA TYR A 214 -10.99 5.54 -23.54
C TYR A 214 -10.58 6.79 -22.74
N HIS A 215 -11.49 7.46 -22.03
CA HIS A 215 -11.16 8.61 -21.19
C HIS A 215 -10.33 8.22 -19.95
N MET A 216 -10.42 6.96 -19.51
CA MET A 216 -9.72 6.46 -18.33
C MET A 216 -8.31 5.93 -18.66
N TRP A 217 -8.04 5.61 -19.92
CA TRP A 217 -6.76 5.03 -20.35
C TRP A 217 -5.52 5.85 -19.99
N PRO A 218 -5.51 7.19 -20.11
CA PRO A 218 -4.36 7.99 -19.67
C PRO A 218 -4.05 7.83 -18.18
N ILE A 219 -5.08 7.65 -17.35
CA ILE A 219 -4.92 7.49 -15.90
C ILE A 219 -4.37 6.11 -15.58
N TYR A 220 -4.83 5.07 -16.29
CA TYR A 220 -4.27 3.72 -16.17
C TYR A 220 -2.81 3.66 -16.66
N ALA A 221 -2.49 4.34 -17.75
CA ALA A 221 -1.11 4.46 -18.24
C ALA A 221 -0.18 5.14 -17.23
N LEU A 222 -0.64 6.20 -16.56
CA LEU A 222 0.10 6.79 -15.44
C LEU A 222 0.29 5.80 -14.30
N GLY A 223 -0.75 5.02 -13.95
CA GLY A 223 -0.64 3.94 -12.96
C GLY A 223 0.44 2.90 -13.31
N LEU A 224 0.57 2.54 -14.60
CA LEU A 224 1.55 1.57 -15.09
C LEU A 224 3.02 2.06 -15.03
N ILE A 225 3.26 3.37 -15.06
CA ILE A 225 4.61 3.91 -15.28
C ILE A 225 5.19 4.56 -14.01
N TRP A 226 4.36 5.24 -13.20
CA TRP A 226 4.88 6.15 -12.17
C TRP A 226 5.65 5.46 -11.03
N MET A 227 5.40 4.18 -10.75
CA MET A 227 6.11 3.45 -9.68
C MET A 227 7.47 2.90 -10.12
N ILE A 228 7.79 2.94 -11.41
CA ILE A 228 9.02 2.38 -11.97
C ILE A 228 10.29 2.96 -11.33
N PRO A 229 10.47 4.29 -11.24
CA PRO A 229 11.69 4.84 -10.64
C PRO A 229 11.79 4.63 -9.12
N TYR A 230 10.64 4.58 -8.43
CA TYR A 230 10.57 4.48 -6.98
C TYR A 230 10.83 3.04 -6.45
N THR A 231 10.19 2.04 -7.07
CA THR A 231 10.07 0.68 -6.51
C THR A 231 11.42 -0.01 -6.28
N PRO A 232 12.40 0.04 -7.21
CA PRO A 232 13.71 -0.58 -6.98
C PRO A 232 14.48 0.07 -5.84
N ALA A 233 14.45 1.42 -5.75
CA ALA A 233 15.13 2.15 -4.68
C ALA A 233 14.56 1.78 -3.30
N SER A 234 13.23 1.65 -3.20
CA SER A 234 12.53 1.27 -1.98
C SER A 234 12.81 -0.20 -1.58
N ASN A 235 12.64 -1.15 -2.51
CA ASN A 235 12.79 -2.59 -2.23
C ASN A 235 14.21 -2.98 -1.81
N TYR A 236 15.22 -2.31 -2.35
CA TYR A 236 16.62 -2.66 -2.12
C TYR A 236 17.35 -1.67 -1.21
N LEU A 237 16.66 -0.72 -0.57
CA LEU A 237 17.27 0.31 0.27
C LEU A 237 18.20 -0.29 1.33
N THR A 238 17.70 -1.22 2.14
CA THR A 238 18.48 -1.85 3.22
C THR A 238 19.67 -2.64 2.69
N LEU A 239 19.50 -3.35 1.57
CA LEU A 239 20.58 -4.10 0.91
C LEU A 239 21.68 -3.17 0.40
N GLN A 240 21.30 -2.08 -0.27
CA GLN A 240 22.25 -1.07 -0.78
C GLN A 240 23.04 -0.42 0.36
N LEU A 241 22.39 -0.10 1.48
CA LEU A 241 23.09 0.43 2.65
C LEU A 241 24.03 -0.60 3.27
N ARG A 242 23.66 -1.89 3.33
CA ARG A 242 24.56 -2.94 3.82
C ARG A 242 25.81 -3.08 2.96
N GLN A 243 25.69 -2.93 1.64
CA GLN A 243 26.84 -2.95 0.73
C GLN A 243 27.79 -1.77 0.93
N GLN A 244 27.30 -0.66 1.47
CA GLN A 244 28.11 0.52 1.82
C GLN A 244 28.85 0.37 3.17
N GLY A 245 28.73 -0.78 3.83
CA GLY A 245 29.41 -1.08 5.09
C GLY A 245 28.55 -0.85 6.35
N PHE A 246 27.28 -0.47 6.20
CA PHE A 246 26.37 -0.38 7.34
C PHE A 246 25.97 -1.76 7.86
N THR A 247 25.88 -1.90 9.19
CA THR A 247 25.39 -3.12 9.84
C THR A 247 23.88 -3.29 9.65
N THR A 248 23.36 -4.52 9.79
CA THR A 248 21.91 -4.79 9.65
C THR A 248 21.04 -3.93 10.58
N PHE A 249 21.50 -3.71 11.81
CA PHE A 249 20.80 -2.87 12.78
C PHE A 249 20.80 -1.39 12.38
N GLN A 250 21.93 -0.87 11.92
CA GLN A 250 22.00 0.50 11.39
C GLN A 250 21.10 0.65 10.17
N THR A 251 21.11 -0.30 9.23
CA THR A 251 20.30 -0.20 8.01
C THR A 251 18.81 -0.19 8.28
N ASN A 252 18.33 -0.90 9.30
CA ASN A 252 16.91 -0.86 9.67
C ASN A 252 16.49 0.52 10.19
N LEU A 253 17.33 1.16 11.02
CA LEU A 253 17.07 2.50 11.53
C LEU A 253 17.23 3.59 10.46
N LEU A 254 18.17 3.41 9.53
CA LEU A 254 18.41 4.34 8.43
C LEU A 254 17.26 4.41 7.42
N VAL A 255 16.27 3.51 7.47
CA VAL A 255 15.03 3.66 6.70
C VAL A 255 14.15 4.79 7.25
N ILE A 256 14.22 5.08 8.55
CA ILE A 256 13.32 6.03 9.24
C ILE A 256 13.38 7.45 8.63
N PRO A 257 14.57 8.03 8.36
CA PRO A 257 14.64 9.34 7.70
C PRO A 257 13.91 9.38 6.36
N SER A 258 14.00 8.33 5.54
CA SER A 258 13.30 8.28 4.25
C SER A 258 11.78 8.26 4.41
N ALA A 259 11.28 7.55 5.42
CA ALA A 259 9.86 7.52 5.76
C ALA A 259 9.35 8.88 6.26
N VAL A 260 10.13 9.57 7.11
CA VAL A 260 9.79 10.93 7.59
C VAL A 260 9.74 11.92 6.42
N VAL A 261 10.74 11.90 5.54
CA VAL A 261 10.76 12.76 4.34
C VAL A 261 9.56 12.44 3.45
N SER A 262 9.22 11.16 3.25
CA SER A 262 8.03 10.73 2.49
C SER A 262 6.72 11.29 3.06
N ILE A 263 6.57 11.31 4.40
CA ILE A 263 5.39 11.90 5.04
C ILE A 263 5.31 13.40 4.76
N ILE A 264 6.42 14.13 4.91
CA ILE A 264 6.48 15.58 4.69
C ILE A 264 6.19 15.92 3.23
N THR A 265 6.83 15.22 2.28
CA THR A 265 6.63 15.45 0.86
C THR A 265 5.20 15.11 0.44
N MET A 266 4.63 14.00 0.93
CA MET A 266 3.25 13.62 0.62
C MET A 266 2.21 14.62 1.15
N ILE A 267 2.37 15.15 2.37
CA ILE A 267 1.50 16.21 2.91
C ILE A 267 1.61 17.46 2.03
N THR A 268 2.85 17.87 1.72
CA THR A 268 3.13 19.07 0.94
C THR A 268 2.54 18.96 -0.47
N THR A 269 2.81 17.87 -1.18
CA THR A 269 2.30 17.63 -2.53
C THR A 269 0.78 17.57 -2.55
N THR A 270 0.13 16.92 -1.58
CA THR A 270 -1.33 16.91 -1.47
C THR A 270 -1.88 18.33 -1.29
N TRP A 271 -1.29 19.10 -0.37
CA TRP A 271 -1.72 20.48 -0.10
C TRP A 271 -1.58 21.39 -1.32
N ILE A 272 -0.44 21.31 -2.04
CA ILE A 272 -0.22 22.08 -3.27
C ILE A 272 -1.24 21.64 -4.34
N ALA A 273 -1.44 20.32 -4.53
CA ALA A 273 -2.35 19.77 -5.53
C ALA A 273 -3.78 20.25 -5.35
N GLU A 274 -4.22 20.41 -4.11
CA GLU A 274 -5.56 20.90 -3.80
C GLU A 274 -5.69 22.42 -3.96
N ARG A 275 -4.65 23.19 -3.65
CA ARG A 275 -4.68 24.65 -3.83
C ARG A 275 -4.59 25.07 -5.29
N THR A 276 -3.72 24.43 -6.06
CA THR A 276 -3.51 24.81 -7.47
C THR A 276 -4.47 24.10 -8.41
N ASN A 277 -5.08 22.99 -7.96
CA ASN A 277 -5.86 22.06 -8.79
C ASN A 277 -5.06 21.48 -9.98
N GLN A 278 -3.73 21.69 -10.02
CA GLN A 278 -2.82 21.27 -11.08
C GLN A 278 -2.16 19.93 -10.75
N ARG A 279 -2.97 18.87 -10.72
CA ARG A 279 -2.55 17.54 -10.23
C ARG A 279 -1.51 16.86 -11.12
N LEU A 280 -1.66 16.99 -12.45
CA LEU A 280 -0.76 16.34 -13.41
C LEU A 280 0.61 17.03 -13.49
N LEU A 281 0.66 18.35 -13.34
CA LEU A 281 1.92 19.10 -13.31
C LEU A 281 2.76 18.74 -12.08
N LEU A 282 2.12 18.52 -10.93
CA LEU A 282 2.81 18.00 -9.75
C LEU A 282 3.33 16.58 -9.96
N GLY A 283 2.61 15.76 -10.73
CA GLY A 283 3.10 14.46 -11.15
C GLY A 283 4.35 14.55 -12.01
N ALA A 284 4.34 15.40 -13.04
CA ALA A 284 5.53 15.66 -13.85
C ALA A 284 6.71 16.18 -13.02
N ALA A 285 6.46 17.09 -12.07
CA ALA A 285 7.49 17.58 -11.15
C ALA A 285 8.06 16.47 -10.26
N ALA A 286 7.23 15.53 -9.80
CA ALA A 286 7.68 14.37 -9.04
C ALA A 286 8.57 13.44 -9.90
N GLU A 287 8.23 13.19 -11.16
CA GLU A 287 9.06 12.39 -12.06
C GLU A 287 10.41 13.06 -12.34
N ILE A 288 10.44 14.39 -12.50
CA ILE A 288 11.70 15.15 -12.64
C ILE A 288 12.56 15.01 -11.38
N TRP A 289 11.96 15.05 -10.19
CA TRP A 289 12.66 14.81 -8.93
C TRP A 289 13.33 13.43 -8.90
N TYR A 290 12.60 12.37 -9.27
CA TYR A 290 13.18 11.03 -9.35
C TYR A 290 14.30 10.94 -10.39
N LEU A 291 14.11 11.52 -11.58
CA LEU A 291 15.11 11.50 -12.65
C LEU A 291 16.43 12.12 -12.21
N VAL A 292 16.39 13.31 -11.59
CA VAL A 292 17.61 14.00 -11.11
C VAL A 292 18.35 13.16 -10.07
N LEU A 293 17.63 12.55 -9.12
CA LEU A 293 18.25 11.73 -8.08
C LEU A 293 18.78 10.41 -8.61
N LEU A 294 18.12 9.79 -9.58
CA LEU A 294 18.62 8.57 -10.23
C LEU A 294 19.89 8.83 -11.05
N ILE A 295 19.96 9.97 -11.77
CA ILE A 295 21.19 10.40 -12.45
C ILE A 295 22.31 10.64 -11.43
N ALA A 296 21.99 11.25 -10.28
CA ALA A 296 22.97 11.44 -9.20
C ALA A 296 23.47 10.09 -8.64
N LEU A 297 22.59 9.09 -8.44
CA LEU A 297 22.99 7.76 -7.99
C LEU A 297 23.87 7.02 -9.00
N GLU A 298 23.59 7.15 -10.28
CA GLU A 298 24.35 6.50 -11.35
C GLU A 298 25.74 7.12 -11.53
N THR A 299 25.84 8.45 -11.38
CA THR A 299 27.11 9.18 -11.52
C THR A 299 28.01 9.08 -10.29
N LEU A 300 27.47 8.63 -9.15
CA LEU A 300 28.23 8.46 -7.91
C LEU A 300 29.10 7.20 -7.92
N PRO A 301 30.43 7.31 -7.71
CA PRO A 301 31.30 6.15 -7.63
C PRO A 301 30.84 5.15 -6.56
N MET A 302 30.92 3.85 -6.85
CA MET A 302 30.49 2.80 -5.90
C MET A 302 31.23 2.82 -4.56
N LYS A 303 32.48 3.30 -4.55
CA LYS A 303 33.33 3.47 -3.35
C LYS A 303 33.25 4.88 -2.74
N SER A 304 32.26 5.68 -3.14
CA SER A 304 32.02 6.99 -2.51
C SER A 304 31.68 6.82 -1.03
N MET A 305 31.83 7.91 -0.25
CA MET A 305 31.50 7.91 1.17
C MET A 305 30.06 7.41 1.39
N PRO A 306 29.79 6.62 2.45
CA PRO A 306 28.48 5.98 2.66
C PRO A 306 27.34 6.99 2.85
N TRP A 307 27.64 8.20 3.35
CA TRP A 307 26.65 9.23 3.69
C TRP A 307 26.04 9.98 2.50
N PRO A 308 26.79 10.45 1.48
CA PRO A 308 26.21 10.99 0.25
C PRO A 308 25.23 10.05 -0.45
N ARG A 309 25.61 8.77 -0.58
CA ARG A 309 24.73 7.76 -1.19
C ARG A 309 23.49 7.51 -0.35
N PHE A 310 23.64 7.45 0.97
CA PHE A 310 22.51 7.39 1.91
C PHE A 310 21.56 8.59 1.76
N ALA A 311 22.08 9.82 1.66
CA ALA A 311 21.27 11.02 1.52
C ALA A 311 20.45 11.00 0.22
N ILE A 312 21.05 10.62 -0.90
CA ILE A 312 20.33 10.56 -2.18
C ILE A 312 19.29 9.45 -2.17
N LEU A 313 19.63 8.25 -1.67
CA LEU A 313 18.66 7.17 -1.50
C LEU A 313 17.49 7.57 -0.60
N THR A 314 17.77 8.32 0.47
CA THR A 314 16.75 8.86 1.38
C THR A 314 15.83 9.84 0.66
N LEU A 315 16.36 10.71 -0.19
CA LEU A 315 15.57 11.66 -0.99
C LEU A 315 14.81 10.98 -2.14
N THR A 316 15.33 9.89 -2.69
CA THR A 316 14.65 9.08 -3.71
C THR A 316 13.47 8.38 -3.08
N VAL A 317 13.66 7.62 -2.00
CA VAL A 317 12.56 6.89 -1.33
C VAL A 317 11.60 7.85 -0.60
N GLY A 318 12.10 8.98 -0.09
CA GLY A 318 11.30 10.04 0.50
C GLY A 318 10.63 10.97 -0.50
N GLY A 319 10.81 10.75 -1.80
CA GLY A 319 10.33 11.63 -2.87
C GLY A 319 8.82 11.88 -2.83
N PRO A 320 8.35 12.95 -3.48
CA PRO A 320 6.94 13.28 -3.53
C PRO A 320 6.12 12.14 -4.17
N SER A 321 5.04 11.74 -3.51
CA SER A 321 4.10 10.74 -4.03
C SER A 321 2.80 11.38 -4.50
N ILE A 322 2.45 11.15 -5.75
CA ILE A 322 1.18 11.59 -6.35
C ILE A 322 0.10 10.51 -6.31
N HIS A 323 0.41 9.32 -5.77
CA HIS A 323 -0.51 8.19 -5.77
C HIS A 323 -1.90 8.50 -5.17
N PRO A 324 -2.03 9.17 -4.01
CA PRO A 324 -3.35 9.51 -3.46
C PRO A 324 -4.15 10.43 -4.40
N VAL A 325 -3.45 11.33 -5.10
CA VAL A 325 -4.03 12.29 -6.04
C VAL A 325 -4.52 11.57 -7.30
N LEU A 326 -3.76 10.60 -7.81
CA LEU A 326 -4.14 9.78 -8.95
C LEU A 326 -5.33 8.85 -8.63
N VAL A 327 -5.33 8.18 -7.47
CA VAL A 327 -6.47 7.37 -7.00
C VAL A 327 -7.75 8.23 -6.94
N ALA A 328 -7.64 9.43 -6.39
CA ALA A 328 -8.78 10.34 -6.32
C ALA A 328 -9.22 10.84 -7.72
N LEU A 329 -8.28 11.06 -8.65
CA LEU A 329 -8.59 11.40 -10.04
C LEU A 329 -9.36 10.28 -10.73
N THR A 330 -8.92 9.03 -10.58
CA THR A 330 -9.63 7.84 -11.09
C THR A 330 -11.07 7.82 -10.57
N SER A 331 -11.25 8.05 -9.26
CA SER A 331 -12.57 8.05 -8.65
C SER A 331 -13.48 9.18 -9.18
N ARG A 332 -12.93 10.35 -9.49
CA ARG A 332 -13.69 11.51 -9.98
C ARG A 332 -14.07 11.37 -11.46
N ASN A 333 -13.17 10.82 -12.28
CA ASN A 333 -13.37 10.73 -13.72
C ASN A 333 -14.22 9.53 -14.15
N ALA A 334 -14.41 8.54 -13.27
CA ALA A 334 -15.20 7.35 -13.59
C ALA A 334 -16.71 7.60 -13.81
N GLY A 335 -17.24 8.82 -13.60
CA GLY A 335 -18.60 9.24 -14.04
C GLY A 335 -19.81 8.67 -13.26
N SER A 336 -19.76 7.44 -12.75
CA SER A 336 -20.83 6.83 -11.93
C SER A 336 -20.26 5.94 -10.82
N VAL A 337 -20.99 5.67 -9.72
CA VAL A 337 -20.53 4.74 -8.65
C VAL A 337 -20.16 3.35 -9.19
N ARG A 338 -20.92 2.87 -10.17
CA ARG A 338 -20.76 1.53 -10.74
C ARG A 338 -19.44 1.40 -11.49
N THR A 339 -19.15 2.36 -12.36
CA THR A 339 -17.90 2.44 -13.12
C THR A 339 -16.72 2.85 -12.24
N ARG A 340 -16.95 3.64 -11.18
CA ARG A 340 -15.92 4.03 -10.18
C ARG A 340 -15.27 2.84 -9.50
N THR A 341 -16.06 1.85 -9.10
CA THR A 341 -15.55 0.64 -8.44
C THR A 341 -14.55 -0.07 -9.36
N VAL A 342 -14.96 -0.31 -10.61
CA VAL A 342 -14.12 -1.01 -11.59
C VAL A 342 -12.92 -0.17 -12.02
N ALA A 343 -13.11 1.14 -12.22
CA ALA A 343 -12.03 2.05 -12.59
C ALA A 343 -10.94 2.13 -11.51
N SER A 344 -11.32 2.20 -10.25
CA SER A 344 -10.38 2.17 -9.12
C SER A 344 -9.61 0.85 -9.07
N ALA A 345 -10.29 -0.28 -9.25
CA ALA A 345 -9.64 -1.59 -9.30
C ALA A 345 -8.68 -1.69 -10.50
N LEU A 346 -9.09 -1.25 -11.70
CA LEU A 346 -8.23 -1.25 -12.89
C LEU A 346 -7.00 -0.36 -12.72
N TYR A 347 -7.16 0.82 -12.11
CA TYR A 347 -6.04 1.70 -11.81
C TYR A 347 -5.05 1.07 -10.81
N ASN A 348 -5.56 0.48 -9.73
CA ASN A 348 -4.70 -0.22 -8.78
C ASN A 348 -4.02 -1.44 -9.41
N MET A 349 -4.74 -2.21 -10.23
CA MET A 349 -4.16 -3.29 -11.02
C MET A 349 -3.02 -2.79 -11.91
N SER A 350 -3.19 -1.64 -12.57
CA SER A 350 -2.11 -0.97 -13.32
C SER A 350 -0.91 -0.62 -12.42
N VAL A 351 -1.14 -0.11 -11.21
CA VAL A 351 -0.07 0.17 -10.25
C VAL A 351 0.67 -1.10 -9.84
N GLN A 352 -0.05 -2.20 -9.56
CA GLN A 352 0.57 -3.46 -9.20
C GLN A 352 1.37 -4.06 -10.37
N ILE A 353 0.89 -3.95 -11.60
CA ILE A 353 1.63 -4.33 -12.80
C ILE A 353 2.91 -3.48 -12.93
N SER A 354 2.85 -2.18 -12.63
CA SER A 354 4.03 -1.32 -12.55
C SER A 354 5.04 -1.83 -11.51
N SER A 355 4.58 -2.21 -10.33
CA SER A 355 5.43 -2.78 -9.27
C SER A 355 6.06 -4.11 -9.69
N ILE A 356 5.33 -4.98 -10.40
CA ILE A 356 5.87 -6.22 -10.96
C ILE A 356 6.92 -5.93 -12.03
N ALA A 357 6.60 -5.03 -12.98
CA ALA A 357 7.52 -4.65 -14.05
C ALA A 357 8.80 -4.08 -13.45
N SER A 358 8.69 -3.11 -12.54
CA SER A 358 9.82 -2.44 -11.89
C SER A 358 10.65 -3.36 -10.99
N ALA A 359 10.04 -4.34 -10.32
CA ALA A 359 10.78 -5.37 -9.58
C ALA A 359 11.67 -6.23 -10.51
N ASN A 360 11.28 -6.36 -11.79
CA ASN A 360 12.01 -7.10 -12.82
C ASN A 360 12.90 -6.21 -13.70
N VAL A 361 12.68 -4.89 -13.71
CA VAL A 361 13.61 -3.92 -14.29
C VAL A 361 14.87 -3.96 -13.43
N ARG A 362 15.83 -4.78 -13.87
CA ARG A 362 17.20 -4.76 -13.35
C ARG A 362 17.72 -3.34 -13.59
N CYS A 363 17.78 -2.54 -12.53
CA CYS A 363 18.55 -1.30 -12.57
C CYS A 363 19.97 -1.70 -12.99
N PRO A 364 20.52 -1.19 -14.10
CA PRO A 364 21.83 -1.58 -14.64
C PRO A 364 22.98 -1.01 -13.79
N MET A 365 22.80 -0.90 -12.48
CA MET A 365 23.87 -0.61 -11.54
C MET A 365 24.66 -1.92 -11.35
N ASN A 366 25.49 -2.24 -12.34
CA ASN A 366 26.45 -3.36 -12.41
C ASN A 366 26.16 -4.53 -11.46
N TRP A 367 25.20 -5.37 -11.85
CA TRP A 367 24.90 -6.64 -11.18
C TRP A 367 25.96 -7.74 -11.39
N SER A 368 27.03 -7.46 -12.14
CA SER A 368 28.10 -8.42 -12.47
C SER A 368 28.92 -8.92 -11.27
N MET A 369 28.71 -8.37 -10.07
CA MET A 369 29.34 -8.85 -8.83
C MET A 369 28.42 -9.66 -7.90
N PHE A 370 27.12 -9.84 -8.20
CA PHE A 370 26.20 -10.58 -7.33
C PHE A 370 26.27 -12.12 -7.45
N VAL A 371 27.23 -12.64 -8.24
CA VAL A 371 27.47 -14.10 -8.45
C VAL A 371 28.81 -14.56 -7.86
N LYS A 372 29.53 -13.69 -7.13
CA LYS A 372 30.70 -14.13 -6.37
C LYS A 372 30.47 -13.82 -4.89
N TYR A 373 30.52 -14.89 -4.10
CA TYR A 373 30.34 -15.04 -2.66
C TYR A 373 28.91 -15.38 -2.21
#